data_AF-A0A0V0XVJ2-F1
#
_entry.id   AF-A0A0V0XVJ2-F1
#
_cell.length_a   1.000
_cell.length_b   1.000
_cell.length_c   1.000
_cell.angle_alpha   90.00
_cell.angle_beta   90.00
_cell.angle_gamma   90.00
#
_symmetry.space_group_name_H-M   'P 1'
#
loop_
_entity.id
_entity.type
_entity.pdbx_description
1 polymer ?
#
loop_
_entity_poly.entity_id
_entity_poly.type
_entity_poly.pdbx_seq_one_letter_code
_entity_poly.pdbx_strand_id
1 'polypeptide(L)'
;MSAQGPSTSQQKPQTSKDTATVPQFSIPTSQPQSKYSQLLAVIEELGKDIRPTYSGNKMSAERLKRSIIHARILVRECIVETEKAANKSAM
;
A
#
# COMPACT_ATOMS: atom_id res chain seq x y z
N MET A 1 -13.51 10.35 55.23
CA MET A 1 -14.10 9.47 54.22
C MET A 1 -14.63 10.36 53.10
N SER A 2 -13.91 10.36 51.99
CA SER A 2 -14.13 11.02 50.69
C SER A 2 -15.48 10.57 50.07
N ALA A 3 -16.15 11.21 49.11
CA ALA A 3 -15.94 12.43 48.33
C ALA A 3 -17.32 12.91 47.85
N GLN A 4 -17.52 14.23 47.76
CA GLN A 4 -18.62 14.87 47.02
C GLN A 4 -18.32 14.83 45.52
N GLY A 5 -19.37 14.68 44.72
CA GLY A 5 -19.33 15.03 43.30
C GLY A 5 -20.72 15.46 42.84
N PRO A 6 -20.91 16.72 42.43
CA PRO A 6 -22.00 17.10 41.56
C PRO A 6 -21.53 17.34 40.12
N SER A 7 -22.47 17.04 39.25
CA SER A 7 -22.53 17.15 37.80
C SER A 7 -22.18 18.53 37.23
N THR A 8 -21.53 18.46 36.06
CA THR A 8 -21.76 19.22 34.82
C THR A 8 -21.88 20.76 34.86
N SER A 9 -20.95 21.43 34.17
CA SER A 9 -21.21 22.32 32.99
C SER A 9 -20.27 23.53 32.96
N GLN A 10 -19.30 23.56 32.04
CA GLN A 10 -18.73 24.83 31.59
C GLN A 10 -18.25 24.78 30.13
N GLN A 11 -19.06 25.46 29.29
CA GLN A 11 -18.74 26.33 28.14
C GLN A 11 -17.79 25.87 27.02
N LYS A 12 -18.32 25.95 25.78
CA LYS A 12 -17.61 26.62 24.68
C LYS A 12 -18.58 27.45 23.82
N PRO A 13 -18.29 28.74 23.53
CA PRO A 13 -19.09 29.58 22.65
C PRO A 13 -18.73 29.41 21.16
N GLN A 14 -19.78 29.44 20.34
CA GLN A 14 -19.95 30.13 19.05
C GLN A 14 -18.70 30.45 18.20
N THR A 15 -18.67 29.99 16.95
CA THR A 15 -18.96 30.82 15.75
C THR A 15 -18.73 30.03 14.47
N SER A 16 -19.77 29.97 13.65
CA SER A 16 -19.75 29.45 12.29
C SER A 16 -18.84 30.30 11.42
N LYS A 17 -17.89 29.65 10.74
CA LYS A 17 -17.39 30.08 9.44
C LYS A 17 -17.38 28.82 8.57
N ASP A 18 -18.47 28.66 7.83
CA ASP A 18 -18.54 27.75 6.70
C ASP A 18 -17.51 28.23 5.68
N THR A 19 -16.34 27.59 5.70
CA THR A 19 -15.38 27.63 4.61
C THR A 19 -15.15 26.18 4.28
N ALA A 20 -15.90 25.71 3.28
CA ALA A 20 -15.76 24.39 2.69
C ALA A 20 -14.29 24.19 2.27
N THR A 21 -13.51 23.58 3.16
CA THR A 21 -12.16 23.17 2.86
C THR A 21 -12.30 21.87 2.08
N VAL A 22 -12.17 21.96 0.76
CA VAL A 22 -12.11 20.79 -0.11
C VAL A 22 -11.03 19.85 0.45
N PRO A 23 -11.32 18.57 0.72
CA PRO A 23 -10.29 17.61 1.08
C PRO A 23 -9.33 17.52 -0.11
N GLN A 24 -8.14 18.09 0.04
CA GLN A 24 -7.08 17.99 -0.94
C GLN A 24 -6.56 16.55 -0.88
N PHE A 25 -7.16 15.68 -1.68
CA PHE A 25 -6.63 14.36 -1.95
C PHE A 25 -5.31 14.55 -2.70
N SER A 26 -4.22 14.59 -1.94
CA SER A 26 -2.87 14.46 -2.45
C SER A 26 -2.78 13.09 -3.11
N ILE A 27 -2.98 13.07 -4.43
CA ILE A 27 -2.73 11.89 -5.25
C ILE A 27 -1.22 11.66 -5.13
N PRO A 28 -0.74 10.58 -4.52
CA PRO A 28 0.69 10.30 -4.58
C PRO A 28 1.01 10.11 -6.06
N THR A 29 1.77 11.05 -6.60
CA THR A 29 2.45 10.89 -7.87
C THR A 29 3.33 9.66 -7.70
N SER A 30 2.82 8.52 -8.16
CA SER A 30 3.57 7.26 -8.21
C SER A 30 4.78 7.55 -9.10
N GLN A 31 5.90 7.89 -8.46
CA GLN A 31 7.18 7.88 -9.13
C GLN A 31 7.28 6.52 -9.82
N PRO A 32 7.73 6.45 -11.09
CA PRO A 32 7.81 5.19 -11.79
C PRO A 32 8.69 4.24 -10.96
N GLN A 33 8.05 3.34 -10.19
CA GLN A 33 8.77 2.36 -9.41
C GLN A 33 9.54 1.52 -10.41
N SER A 34 10.87 1.46 -10.24
CA SER A 34 11.73 0.57 -11.01
C SER A 34 11.15 -0.84 -11.03
N LYS A 35 11.42 -1.61 -12.08
CA LYS A 35 10.86 -2.98 -12.22
C LYS A 35 11.17 -3.84 -11.00
N TYR A 36 12.35 -3.63 -10.39
CA TYR A 36 12.73 -4.23 -9.12
C TYR A 36 11.80 -3.86 -7.96
N SER A 37 11.50 -2.58 -7.74
CA SER A 37 10.60 -2.13 -6.66
C SER A 37 9.18 -2.68 -6.83
N GLN A 38 8.71 -2.83 -8.07
CA GLN A 38 7.43 -3.51 -8.35
C GLN A 38 7.50 -5.00 -7.99
N LEU A 39 8.65 -5.66 -8.24
CA LEU A 39 8.86 -7.06 -7.92
C LEU A 39 8.85 -7.32 -6.43
N LEU A 40 9.48 -6.45 -5.63
CA LEU A 40 9.44 -6.55 -4.17
C LEU A 40 8.00 -6.48 -3.66
N ALA A 41 7.22 -5.51 -4.14
CA ALA A 41 5.83 -5.35 -3.73
C ALA A 41 4.99 -6.61 -4.05
N VAL A 42 5.17 -7.21 -5.22
CA VAL A 42 4.47 -8.46 -5.59
C VAL A 42 4.88 -9.61 -4.67
N ILE A 43 6.15 -9.72 -4.29
CA ILE A 43 6.64 -10.75 -3.36
C ILE A 43 6.01 -10.59 -1.97
N GLU A 44 5.90 -9.36 -1.47
CA GLU A 44 5.23 -9.08 -0.19
C GLU A 44 3.74 -9.45 -0.23
N GLU A 45 3.06 -9.16 -1.36
CA GLU A 45 1.66 -9.56 -1.54
C GLU A 45 1.48 -11.07 -1.61
N LEU A 46 2.38 -11.79 -2.30
CA LEU A 46 2.36 -13.25 -2.35
C LEU A 46 2.34 -13.86 -0.94
N GLY A 47 3.18 -13.33 -0.03
CA GLY A 47 3.25 -13.79 1.37
C GLY A 47 1.93 -13.68 2.13
N LYS A 48 1.09 -12.67 1.82
CA LYS A 48 -0.21 -12.45 2.47
C LYS A 48 -1.24 -13.51 2.09
N ASP A 49 -1.18 -14.02 0.86
CA ASP A 49 -2.13 -15.02 0.36
C ASP A 49 -1.75 -16.47 0.68
N ILE A 50 -0.51 -16.75 1.14
CA ILE A 50 -0.06 -18.12 1.43
C ILE A 50 -0.92 -18.80 2.50
N ARG A 51 -0.99 -18.22 3.71
CA ARG A 51 -1.78 -18.80 4.82
C ARG A 51 -3.26 -19.01 4.46
N PRO A 52 -4.00 -18.00 3.96
CA PRO A 52 -5.41 -18.19 3.64
C PRO A 52 -5.63 -19.19 2.49
N THR A 53 -4.67 -19.36 1.58
CA THR A 53 -4.73 -20.40 0.54
C THR A 53 -4.69 -21.81 1.15
N TYR A 54 -3.81 -22.05 2.13
CA TYR A 54 -3.76 -23.34 2.83
C TYR A 54 -5.02 -23.63 3.67
N SER A 55 -5.73 -22.60 4.12
CA SER A 55 -7.03 -22.74 4.78
C SER A 55 -8.21 -22.97 3.81
N GLY A 56 -7.95 -23.09 2.50
CA GLY A 56 -8.97 -23.36 1.49
C GLY A 56 -9.68 -22.11 0.93
N ASN A 57 -9.15 -20.90 1.15
CA ASN A 57 -9.73 -19.69 0.56
C ASN A 57 -9.50 -19.65 -0.96
N LYS A 58 -10.57 -19.88 -1.73
CA LYS A 58 -10.53 -19.93 -3.21
C LYS A 58 -10.03 -18.62 -3.82
N MET A 59 -10.45 -17.47 -3.29
CA MET A 59 -10.04 -16.16 -3.82
C MET A 59 -8.54 -15.90 -3.61
N SER A 60 -8.00 -16.20 -2.43
CA SER A 60 -6.56 -16.11 -2.17
C SER A 60 -5.77 -17.07 -3.06
N ALA A 61 -6.27 -18.29 -3.28
CA ALA A 61 -5.62 -19.25 -4.17
C ALA A 61 -5.53 -18.72 -5.61
N GLU A 62 -6.60 -18.10 -6.12
CA GLU A 62 -6.58 -17.47 -7.45
C GLU A 62 -5.66 -16.26 -7.52
N ARG A 63 -5.68 -15.40 -6.50
CA ARG A 63 -4.80 -14.25 -6.39
C ARG A 63 -3.33 -14.69 -6.36
N LEU A 64 -3.00 -15.68 -5.54
CA LEU A 64 -1.66 -16.25 -5.44
C LEU A 64 -1.16 -16.77 -6.79
N LYS A 65 -1.98 -17.55 -7.53
CA LYS A 65 -1.64 -18.00 -8.89
C LYS A 65 -1.36 -16.83 -9.84
N ARG A 66 -2.20 -15.80 -9.84
CA ARG A 66 -2.03 -14.61 -10.70
C ARG A 66 -0.76 -13.85 -10.35
N SER A 67 -0.51 -13.61 -9.05
CA SER A 67 0.68 -12.92 -8.56
C SER A 67 1.96 -13.68 -8.89
N ILE A 68 1.96 -15.03 -8.86
CA ILE A 68 3.12 -15.84 -9.27
C ILE A 68 3.42 -15.65 -10.77
N ILE A 69 2.40 -15.68 -11.62
CA ILE A 69 2.57 -15.48 -13.07
C ILE A 69 3.08 -14.06 -13.35
N HIS A 70 2.51 -13.06 -12.67
CA HIS A 70 2.93 -11.67 -12.79
C HIS A 70 4.40 -11.48 -12.37
N ALA A 71 4.79 -12.01 -11.20
CA ALA A 71 6.17 -11.97 -10.73
C ALA A 71 7.15 -12.56 -11.75
N ARG A 72 6.79 -13.70 -12.38
CA ARG A 72 7.64 -14.32 -13.42
C ARG A 72 7.85 -13.44 -14.65
N ILE A 73 6.82 -12.70 -15.08
CA ILE A 73 6.94 -11.76 -16.20
C ILE A 73 7.85 -10.61 -15.79
N LEU A 74 7.60 -10.06 -14.61
CA LEU A 74 8.33 -8.91 -14.08
C LEU A 74 9.82 -9.21 -13.86
N VAL A 75 10.17 -10.43 -13.43
CA VAL A 75 11.57 -10.88 -13.33
C VAL A 75 12.26 -10.84 -14.69
N ARG A 76 11.60 -11.29 -15.76
CA ARG A 76 12.18 -11.23 -17.11
C ARG A 76 12.43 -9.78 -17.54
N GLU A 77 11.50 -8.89 -17.25
CA GLU A 77 11.68 -7.46 -17.52
C GLU A 77 12.82 -6.85 -16.69
N CYS A 78 12.93 -7.22 -15.42
CA CYS A 78 13.96 -6.72 -14.50
C CYS A 78 15.37 -7.16 -14.92
N ILE A 79 15.52 -8.38 -15.45
CA ILE A 79 16.80 -8.86 -16.02
C ILE A 79 17.17 -7.99 -17.22
N VAL A 80 16.25 -7.81 -18.17
CA VAL A 80 16.51 -7.01 -19.39
C VAL A 80 16.83 -5.55 -19.07
N GLU A 81 16.14 -4.95 -18.10
CA GLU A 81 16.41 -3.60 -17.62
C GLU A 81 17.82 -3.49 -17.04
N THR A 82 18.24 -4.49 -16.26
CA THR A 82 19.59 -4.53 -15.64
C THR A 82 20.68 -4.72 -16.68
N GLU A 83 20.50 -5.65 -17.63
CA GLU A 83 21.44 -5.89 -18.74
C GLU A 83 21.64 -4.62 -19.59
N LYS A 84 20.55 -3.89 -19.88
CA LYS A 84 20.62 -2.61 -20.59
C LYS A 84 21.35 -1.53 -19.79
N ALA A 85 21.10 -1.45 -18.49
CA ALA A 85 21.77 -0.49 -17.61
C ALA A 85 23.28 -0.78 -17.55
N ALA A 86 23.67 -2.05 -17.38
CA ALA A 86 25.06 -2.49 -17.36
C ALA A 86 25.79 -2.17 -18.68
N ASN A 87 25.14 -2.41 -19.83
CA ASN A 87 25.73 -2.12 -21.13
C ASN A 87 25.87 -0.60 -21.41
N LYS A 88 24.95 0.22 -20.86
CA LYS A 88 25.08 1.69 -20.92
C LYS A 88 26.19 2.23 -20.04
N SER A 89 26.47 1.60 -18.91
CA SER A 89 27.56 2.01 -18.02
C SER A 89 28.95 1.57 -18.47
N ALA A 90 29.03 0.65 -19.45
CA ALA A 90 30.28 0.12 -19.99
C ALA A 90 30.80 0.88 -21.23
N MET A 91 30.15 1.99 -21.61
CA MET A 91 30.46 2.83 -22.77
C MET A 91 30.63 4.28 -22.34
#